data_AF-A0A7Y0ESE5-F1
#
_entry.id   AF-A0A7Y0ESE5-F1
#
_cell.length_a   1.000
_cell.length_b   1.000
_cell.length_c   1.000
_cell.angle_alpha   90.00
_cell.angle_beta   90.00
_cell.angle_gamma   90.00
#
_symmetry.space_group_name_H-M   'P 1'
#
loop_
_entity.id
_entity.type
_entity.pdbx_description
1 polymer ?
#
loop_
_entity_poly.entity_id
_entity_poly.type
_entity_poly.pdbx_seq_one_letter_code
_entity_poly.pdbx_strand_id
1 'polypeptide(L)'
;MEQFPVVLRGYDKDRVDAAFAQAQKTLADMREQIASNDDMILQLQAQLEQEKSRQDKSGSSFSSLGANAQQMLSSAEQTSAELLERAKSDAASTRSAAQVQAQTLINNAKLDAKRIVDDAKAKADSILTRANNDAESTTRSAKEDAEHLRSETTKNVTEQRQTVEIELRNAREEQTKKLASERSTQEREIAEMKADAVQQIAAQRKNTNEELTRLKNEANDQIEAALAEANKKLADVREQVAKMTTDAQRKAAEITDAANTKAQEITDEAEVHRTKTMSQVSAEVEQIRSDIAAQQEEATKKVSELLESLEQRRTAAKKEADELISQAKTARQEADEYATRKRTDTDAKVDVMLKNAQDEVERQIDERRKAAQEEISDLKERISNLQQREAQITQRVGELRSMFSNAFAGFLADDPNGPAAQAPAAPAAAEQSEEPAQAEGEVPADTANAGGEAAEAGDQPEANGESQE
;
A
#
# COMPACT_ATOMS: atom_id res chain seq x y z
N MET A 1 -94.59 -128.11 -27.82
CA MET A 1 -95.99 -128.50 -28.03
C MET A 1 -96.25 -129.72 -27.15
N GLU A 2 -96.91 -129.53 -26.02
CA GLU A 2 -97.35 -130.66 -25.19
C GLU A 2 -98.61 -131.27 -25.80
N GLN A 3 -98.66 -132.60 -25.90
CA GLN A 3 -99.82 -133.30 -26.45
C GLN A 3 -100.83 -133.60 -25.35
N PHE A 4 -102.06 -133.12 -25.54
CA PHE A 4 -103.16 -133.35 -24.60
C PHE A 4 -103.54 -134.84 -24.56
N PRO A 5 -103.58 -135.47 -23.37
CA PRO A 5 -104.04 -136.85 -23.24
C PRO A 5 -105.52 -136.96 -23.60
N VAL A 6 -105.87 -138.02 -24.34
CA VAL A 6 -107.21 -138.27 -24.85
C VAL A 6 -107.91 -139.29 -23.95
N VAL A 7 -109.06 -138.92 -23.41
CA VAL A 7 -109.96 -139.82 -22.68
C VAL A 7 -110.93 -140.47 -23.68
N LEU A 8 -111.60 -141.56 -23.31
CA LEU A 8 -112.30 -142.46 -24.25
C LEU A 8 -113.40 -141.83 -25.14
N ARG A 9 -113.79 -140.56 -24.90
CA ARG A 9 -114.52 -139.68 -25.85
C ARG A 9 -114.09 -138.20 -25.73
N GLY A 10 -112.83 -137.88 -26.01
CA GLY A 10 -112.37 -136.50 -26.24
C GLY A 10 -111.12 -136.09 -25.46
N TYR A 11 -110.69 -134.84 -25.66
CA TYR A 11 -109.59 -134.25 -24.89
C TYR A 11 -109.99 -134.02 -23.41
N ASP A 12 -109.04 -134.19 -22.50
CA ASP A 12 -109.21 -133.88 -21.08
C ASP A 12 -109.43 -132.37 -20.89
N LYS A 13 -110.68 -131.99 -20.57
CA LYS A 13 -111.13 -130.59 -20.53
C LYS A 13 -110.32 -129.76 -19.54
N ASP A 14 -110.05 -130.29 -18.35
CA ASP A 14 -109.37 -129.53 -17.29
C ASP A 14 -107.92 -129.22 -17.67
N ARG A 15 -107.26 -130.13 -18.43
CA ARG A 15 -105.92 -129.88 -18.97
C ARG A 15 -105.92 -128.92 -20.17
N VAL A 16 -106.95 -128.95 -21.01
CA VAL A 16 -107.10 -127.99 -22.12
C VAL A 16 -107.36 -126.59 -21.57
N ASP A 17 -108.26 -126.45 -20.59
CA ASP A 17 -108.55 -125.17 -19.94
C ASP A 17 -107.32 -124.62 -19.18
N ALA A 18 -106.53 -125.48 -18.50
CA ALA A 18 -105.27 -125.10 -17.89
C ALA A 18 -104.23 -124.60 -18.90
N ALA A 19 -104.06 -125.29 -20.03
CA ALA A 19 -103.15 -124.87 -21.09
C ALA A 19 -103.62 -123.60 -21.82
N PHE A 20 -104.93 -123.39 -21.98
CA PHE A 20 -105.48 -122.14 -22.49
C PHE A 20 -105.26 -120.98 -21.51
N ALA A 21 -105.43 -121.20 -20.20
CA ALA A 21 -105.11 -120.20 -19.19
C ALA A 21 -103.62 -119.84 -19.18
N GLN A 22 -102.74 -120.84 -19.32
CA GLN A 22 -101.29 -120.63 -19.42
C GLN A 22 -100.89 -119.92 -20.72
N ALA A 23 -101.52 -120.27 -21.85
CA ALA A 23 -101.33 -119.57 -23.13
C ALA A 23 -101.81 -118.11 -23.06
N GLN A 24 -102.98 -117.85 -22.48
CA GLN A 24 -103.50 -116.51 -22.25
C GLN A 24 -102.58 -115.70 -21.34
N LYS A 25 -102.05 -116.29 -20.27
CA LYS A 25 -101.06 -115.64 -19.41
C LYS A 25 -99.79 -115.28 -20.18
N THR A 26 -99.18 -116.21 -20.90
CA THR A 26 -97.99 -115.90 -21.71
C THR A 26 -98.25 -114.84 -22.80
N LEU A 27 -99.48 -114.75 -23.33
CA LEU A 27 -99.86 -113.73 -24.31
C LEU A 27 -100.07 -112.36 -23.64
N ALA A 28 -100.53 -112.32 -22.38
CA ALA A 28 -100.54 -111.10 -21.57
C ALA A 28 -99.11 -110.65 -21.24
N ASP A 29 -98.26 -111.56 -20.73
CA ASP A 29 -96.85 -111.29 -20.39
C ASP A 29 -96.08 -110.76 -21.63
N MET A 30 -96.30 -111.34 -22.82
CA MET A 30 -95.70 -110.86 -24.08
C MET A 30 -96.21 -109.48 -24.51
N ARG A 31 -97.49 -109.15 -24.27
CA ARG A 31 -98.03 -107.81 -24.56
C ARG A 31 -97.46 -106.76 -23.63
N GLU A 32 -97.27 -107.09 -22.36
CA GLU A 32 -96.63 -106.21 -21.37
C GLU A 32 -95.15 -105.98 -21.72
N GLN A 33 -94.43 -107.02 -22.15
CA GLN A 33 -93.08 -106.88 -22.68
C GLN A 33 -93.01 -106.00 -23.93
N ILE A 34 -93.93 -106.18 -24.90
CA ILE A 34 -93.99 -105.31 -26.09
C ILE A 34 -94.23 -103.85 -25.70
N ALA A 35 -95.19 -103.58 -24.81
CA ALA A 35 -95.44 -102.22 -24.32
C ALA A 35 -94.20 -101.61 -23.63
N SER A 36 -93.50 -102.37 -22.79
CA SER A 36 -92.26 -101.89 -22.14
C SER A 36 -91.13 -101.64 -23.14
N ASN A 37 -91.04 -102.43 -24.21
CA ASN A 37 -90.06 -102.25 -25.27
C ASN A 37 -90.39 -101.03 -26.15
N ASP A 38 -91.66 -100.79 -26.46
CA ASP A 38 -92.11 -99.62 -27.23
C ASP A 38 -91.86 -98.32 -26.44
N ASP A 39 -92.15 -98.29 -25.13
CA ASP A 39 -91.78 -97.17 -24.25
C ASP A 39 -90.26 -96.94 -24.20
N MET A 40 -89.47 -98.02 -24.17
CA MET A 40 -88.00 -97.93 -24.19
C MET A 40 -87.47 -97.44 -25.54
N ILE A 41 -88.10 -97.83 -26.66
CA ILE A 41 -87.78 -97.32 -28.00
C ILE A 41 -88.10 -95.83 -28.11
N LEU A 42 -89.25 -95.37 -27.57
CA LEU A 42 -89.60 -93.95 -27.52
C LEU A 42 -88.59 -93.13 -26.70
N GLN A 43 -88.18 -93.63 -25.54
CA GLN A 43 -87.13 -92.99 -24.73
C GLN A 43 -85.79 -92.94 -25.47
N LEU A 44 -85.37 -94.03 -26.12
CA LEU A 44 -84.13 -94.08 -26.90
C LEU A 44 -84.17 -93.16 -28.12
N GLN A 45 -85.32 -93.03 -28.80
CA GLN A 45 -85.49 -92.08 -29.91
C GLN A 45 -85.40 -90.63 -29.42
N ALA A 46 -86.07 -90.28 -28.31
CA ALA A 46 -85.97 -88.96 -27.72
C ALA A 46 -84.53 -88.61 -27.28
N GLN A 47 -83.80 -89.58 -26.70
CA GLN A 47 -82.38 -89.42 -26.40
C GLN A 47 -81.53 -89.24 -27.65
N LEU A 48 -81.75 -90.02 -28.72
CA LEU A 48 -81.02 -89.89 -29.98
C LEU A 48 -81.26 -88.54 -30.67
N GLU A 49 -82.47 -87.99 -30.60
CA GLU A 49 -82.80 -86.68 -31.15
C GLU A 49 -82.21 -85.54 -30.29
N GLN A 50 -82.15 -85.72 -28.97
CA GLN A 50 -81.46 -84.82 -28.05
C GLN A 50 -79.93 -84.84 -28.22
N GLU A 51 -79.34 -86.01 -28.52
CA GLU A 51 -77.90 -86.11 -28.81
C GLU A 51 -77.55 -85.57 -30.20
N LYS A 52 -78.33 -85.87 -31.25
CA LYS A 52 -78.12 -85.27 -32.58
C LYS A 52 -78.20 -83.74 -32.54
N SER A 53 -79.23 -83.20 -31.88
CA SER A 53 -79.37 -81.75 -31.73
C SER A 53 -78.32 -81.08 -30.81
N ARG A 54 -77.54 -81.86 -30.06
CA ARG A 54 -76.28 -81.43 -29.42
C ARG A 54 -75.08 -81.55 -30.35
N GLN A 55 -74.99 -82.62 -31.13
CA GLN A 55 -73.86 -82.92 -32.01
C GLN A 55 -73.80 -81.97 -33.21
N ASP A 56 -74.94 -81.63 -33.82
CA ASP A 56 -75.04 -80.62 -34.89
C ASP A 56 -74.58 -79.23 -34.40
N LYS A 57 -74.85 -78.89 -33.14
CA LYS A 57 -74.35 -77.66 -32.50
C LYS A 57 -72.86 -77.73 -32.19
N SER A 58 -72.34 -78.91 -31.83
CA SER A 58 -70.92 -79.14 -31.56
C SER A 58 -70.04 -79.02 -32.82
N GLY A 59 -70.53 -79.48 -33.98
CA GLY A 59 -69.85 -79.31 -35.26
C GLY A 59 -69.60 -77.84 -35.63
N SER A 60 -70.54 -76.95 -35.29
CA SER A 60 -70.36 -75.50 -35.42
C SER A 60 -69.46 -74.87 -34.33
N SER A 61 -69.22 -75.54 -33.21
CA SER A 61 -68.46 -74.97 -32.08
C SER A 61 -66.95 -74.85 -32.35
N PHE A 62 -66.32 -75.81 -33.03
CA PHE A 62 -64.88 -75.72 -33.31
C PHE A 62 -64.55 -74.62 -34.35
N SER A 63 -65.33 -74.52 -35.43
CA SER A 63 -65.14 -73.47 -36.44
C SER A 63 -65.45 -72.07 -35.88
N SER A 64 -66.44 -71.94 -34.99
CA SER A 64 -66.74 -70.67 -34.32
C SER A 64 -65.74 -70.30 -33.22
N LEU A 65 -65.12 -71.27 -32.53
CA LEU A 65 -64.00 -71.00 -31.62
C LEU A 65 -62.79 -70.44 -32.38
N GLY A 66 -62.43 -71.04 -33.53
CA GLY A 66 -61.36 -70.53 -34.38
C GLY A 66 -61.64 -69.13 -34.93
N ALA A 67 -62.87 -68.88 -35.40
CA ALA A 67 -63.29 -67.55 -35.86
C ALA A 67 -63.29 -66.49 -34.73
N ASN A 68 -63.74 -66.87 -33.52
CA ASN A 68 -63.72 -66.01 -32.34
C ASN A 68 -62.28 -65.73 -31.87
N ALA A 69 -61.40 -66.75 -31.85
CA ALA A 69 -59.99 -66.57 -31.53
C ALA A 69 -59.29 -65.64 -32.54
N GLN A 70 -59.56 -65.79 -33.85
CA GLN A 70 -59.03 -64.88 -34.87
C GLN A 70 -59.60 -63.46 -34.75
N GLN A 71 -60.88 -63.31 -34.41
CA GLN A 71 -61.50 -62.01 -34.12
C GLN A 71 -60.90 -61.36 -32.86
N MET A 72 -60.61 -62.15 -31.83
CA MET A 72 -59.99 -61.66 -30.60
C MET A 72 -58.52 -61.29 -30.80
N LEU A 73 -57.77 -62.08 -31.57
CA LEU A 73 -56.40 -61.73 -31.97
C LEU A 73 -56.38 -60.46 -32.82
N SER A 74 -57.25 -60.35 -33.83
CA SER A 74 -57.35 -59.14 -34.65
C SER A 74 -57.75 -57.91 -33.84
N SER A 75 -58.68 -58.03 -32.89
CA SER A 75 -59.06 -56.92 -32.00
C SER A 75 -57.96 -56.57 -30.99
N ALA A 76 -57.19 -57.55 -30.51
CA ALA A 76 -56.05 -57.34 -29.62
C ALA A 76 -54.85 -56.73 -30.36
N GLU A 77 -54.58 -57.12 -31.59
CA GLU A 77 -53.61 -56.49 -32.49
C GLU A 77 -54.00 -55.04 -32.78
N GLN A 78 -55.26 -54.79 -33.13
CA GLN A 78 -55.79 -53.43 -33.33
C GLN A 78 -55.66 -52.58 -32.06
N THR A 79 -56.06 -53.12 -30.90
CA THR A 79 -55.96 -52.43 -29.60
C THR A 79 -54.49 -52.18 -29.21
N SER A 80 -53.59 -53.12 -29.51
CA SER A 80 -52.15 -52.98 -29.23
C SER A 80 -51.50 -51.96 -30.16
N ALA A 81 -51.88 -51.93 -31.43
CA ALA A 81 -51.42 -50.94 -32.39
C ALA A 81 -51.92 -49.52 -32.00
N GLU A 82 -53.18 -49.39 -31.61
CA GLU A 82 -53.74 -48.12 -31.11
C GLU A 82 -53.06 -47.66 -29.81
N LEU A 83 -52.81 -48.57 -28.86
CA LEU A 83 -52.10 -48.27 -27.61
C LEU A 83 -50.65 -47.85 -27.88
N LEU A 84 -49.96 -48.51 -28.82
CA LEU A 84 -48.58 -48.20 -29.20
C LEU A 84 -48.50 -46.84 -29.92
N GLU A 85 -49.45 -46.54 -30.81
CA GLU A 85 -49.52 -45.25 -31.50
C GLU A 85 -49.90 -44.11 -30.54
N ARG A 86 -50.78 -44.38 -29.57
CA ARG A 86 -51.06 -43.46 -28.47
C ARG A 86 -49.82 -43.21 -27.61
N ALA A 87 -49.09 -44.25 -27.23
CA ALA A 87 -47.85 -44.12 -26.45
C ALA A 87 -46.76 -43.33 -27.21
N LYS A 88 -46.62 -43.53 -28.54
CA LYS A 88 -45.76 -42.69 -29.40
C LYS A 88 -46.21 -41.23 -29.41
N SER A 89 -47.51 -40.98 -29.58
CA SER A 89 -48.09 -39.63 -29.58
C SER A 89 -47.84 -38.91 -28.24
N ASP A 90 -48.10 -39.60 -27.12
CA ASP A 90 -47.90 -39.08 -25.76
C ASP A 90 -46.40 -38.84 -25.49
N ALA A 91 -45.50 -39.73 -25.94
CA ALA A 91 -44.06 -39.54 -25.84
C ALA A 91 -43.55 -38.37 -26.71
N ALA A 92 -44.07 -38.21 -27.93
CA ALA A 92 -43.73 -37.09 -28.81
C ALA A 92 -44.23 -35.75 -28.24
N SER A 93 -45.46 -35.73 -27.72
CA SER A 93 -46.04 -34.58 -27.02
C SER A 93 -45.21 -34.20 -25.79
N THR A 94 -44.85 -35.17 -24.95
CA THR A 94 -44.01 -34.97 -23.76
C THR A 94 -42.63 -34.44 -24.13
N ARG A 95 -41.99 -35.00 -25.18
CA ARG A 95 -40.69 -34.53 -25.68
C ARG A 95 -40.76 -33.10 -26.21
N SER A 96 -41.82 -32.76 -26.95
CA SER A 96 -42.06 -31.41 -27.45
C SER A 96 -42.26 -30.41 -26.30
N ALA A 97 -43.08 -30.77 -25.31
CA ALA A 97 -43.29 -29.95 -24.11
C ALA A 97 -41.99 -29.74 -23.32
N ALA A 98 -41.19 -30.79 -23.11
CA ALA A 98 -39.89 -30.71 -22.45
C ALA A 98 -38.89 -29.83 -23.24
N GLN A 99 -38.86 -29.93 -24.57
CA GLN A 99 -38.04 -29.07 -25.42
C GLN A 99 -38.44 -27.59 -25.33
N VAL A 100 -39.75 -27.28 -25.33
CA VAL A 100 -40.26 -25.91 -25.15
C VAL A 100 -39.90 -25.38 -23.76
N GLN A 101 -40.07 -26.19 -22.70
CA GLN A 101 -39.68 -25.80 -21.34
C GLN A 101 -38.18 -25.55 -21.20
N ALA A 102 -37.34 -26.44 -21.75
CA ALA A 102 -35.89 -26.26 -21.77
C ALA A 102 -35.47 -25.00 -22.54
N GLN A 103 -36.07 -24.74 -23.71
CA GLN A 103 -35.78 -23.54 -24.48
C GLN A 103 -36.21 -22.26 -23.75
N THR A 104 -37.36 -22.27 -23.07
CA THR A 104 -37.81 -21.15 -22.23
C THR A 104 -36.85 -20.92 -21.06
N LEU A 105 -36.40 -21.97 -20.38
CA LEU A 105 -35.42 -21.87 -19.28
C LEU A 105 -34.08 -21.32 -19.77
N ILE A 106 -33.57 -21.81 -20.91
CA ILE A 106 -32.33 -21.31 -21.53
C ILE A 106 -32.47 -19.83 -21.93
N ASN A 107 -33.61 -19.43 -22.48
CA ASN A 107 -33.86 -18.04 -22.86
C ASN A 107 -33.93 -17.13 -21.62
N ASN A 108 -34.61 -17.56 -20.55
CA ASN A 108 -34.66 -16.82 -19.29
C ASN A 108 -33.27 -16.69 -18.66
N ALA A 109 -32.52 -17.79 -18.54
CA ALA A 109 -31.16 -17.79 -18.01
C ALA A 109 -30.21 -16.86 -18.81
N LYS A 110 -30.36 -16.80 -20.15
CA LYS A 110 -29.63 -15.85 -20.99
C LYS A 110 -30.02 -14.39 -20.73
N LEU A 111 -31.31 -14.10 -20.52
CA LEU A 111 -31.80 -12.76 -20.20
C LEU A 111 -31.32 -12.31 -18.82
N ASP A 112 -31.35 -13.19 -17.82
CA ASP A 112 -30.93 -12.87 -16.46
C ASP A 112 -29.40 -12.75 -16.37
N ALA A 113 -28.63 -13.61 -17.04
CA ALA A 113 -27.18 -13.44 -17.18
C ALA A 113 -26.82 -12.10 -17.84
N LYS A 114 -27.56 -11.70 -18.89
CA LYS A 114 -27.37 -10.39 -19.52
C LYS A 114 -27.67 -9.25 -18.54
N ARG A 115 -28.80 -9.29 -17.83
CA ARG A 115 -29.16 -8.30 -16.81
C ARG A 115 -28.10 -8.17 -15.73
N ILE A 116 -27.58 -9.28 -15.20
CA ILE A 116 -26.52 -9.29 -14.19
C ILE A 116 -25.25 -8.61 -14.72
N VAL A 117 -24.86 -8.86 -15.97
CA VAL A 117 -23.69 -8.22 -16.60
C VAL A 117 -23.93 -6.72 -16.83
N ASP A 118 -25.12 -6.34 -17.31
CA ASP A 118 -25.45 -4.94 -17.58
C ASP A 118 -25.57 -4.13 -16.27
N ASP A 119 -26.17 -4.69 -15.21
CA ASP A 119 -26.21 -4.10 -13.86
C ASP A 119 -24.82 -4.00 -13.23
N ALA A 120 -23.95 -5.01 -13.42
CA ALA A 120 -22.58 -4.99 -12.91
C ALA A 120 -21.76 -3.89 -13.60
N LYS A 121 -21.90 -3.72 -14.92
CA LYS A 121 -21.29 -2.62 -15.67
C LYS A 121 -21.79 -1.27 -15.20
N ALA A 122 -23.12 -1.07 -15.11
CA ALA A 122 -23.70 0.18 -14.63
C ALA A 122 -23.22 0.56 -13.21
N LYS A 123 -23.05 -0.43 -12.33
CA LYS A 123 -22.44 -0.23 -11.00
C LYS A 123 -20.95 0.14 -11.09
N ALA A 124 -20.18 -0.54 -11.92
CA ALA A 124 -18.76 -0.24 -12.13
C ALA A 124 -18.55 1.18 -12.69
N ASP A 125 -19.29 1.56 -13.73
CA ASP A 125 -19.26 2.90 -14.33
C ASP A 125 -19.65 3.97 -13.30
N SER A 126 -20.66 3.68 -12.46
CA SER A 126 -21.09 4.57 -11.38
C SER A 126 -20.04 4.71 -10.27
N ILE A 127 -19.29 3.65 -9.95
CA ILE A 127 -18.17 3.70 -8.98
C ILE A 127 -17.00 4.49 -9.57
N LEU A 128 -16.60 4.21 -10.82
CA LEU A 128 -15.53 4.93 -11.52
C LEU A 128 -15.85 6.43 -11.65
N THR A 129 -17.09 6.77 -11.98
CA THR A 129 -17.53 8.18 -12.06
C THR A 129 -17.43 8.89 -10.71
N ARG A 130 -17.85 8.24 -9.60
CA ARG A 130 -17.67 8.82 -8.25
C ARG A 130 -16.18 8.97 -7.91
N ALA A 131 -15.38 7.93 -8.10
CA ALA A 131 -13.95 7.96 -7.81
C ALA A 131 -13.21 9.07 -8.59
N ASN A 132 -13.56 9.28 -9.87
CA ASN A 132 -13.01 10.37 -10.68
C ASN A 132 -13.44 11.74 -10.14
N ASN A 133 -14.71 11.94 -9.81
CA ASN A 133 -15.22 13.20 -9.26
C ASN A 133 -14.59 13.51 -7.89
N ASP A 134 -14.47 12.51 -7.02
CA ASP A 134 -13.86 12.64 -5.70
C ASP A 134 -12.35 12.94 -5.80
N ALA A 135 -11.65 12.32 -6.76
CA ALA A 135 -10.24 12.60 -7.06
C ALA A 135 -10.04 14.00 -7.65
N GLU A 136 -10.91 14.45 -8.56
CA GLU A 136 -10.88 15.81 -9.12
C GLU A 136 -11.16 16.86 -8.03
N SER A 137 -12.19 16.65 -7.21
CA SER A 137 -12.54 17.50 -6.08
C SER A 137 -11.38 17.60 -5.06
N THR A 138 -10.80 16.47 -4.67
CA THR A 138 -9.65 16.42 -3.76
C THR A 138 -8.43 17.13 -4.35
N THR A 139 -8.13 16.90 -5.64
CA THR A 139 -7.04 17.56 -6.35
C THR A 139 -7.26 19.07 -6.45
N ARG A 140 -8.50 19.51 -6.62
CA ARG A 140 -8.88 20.91 -6.66
C ARG A 140 -8.71 21.58 -5.29
N SER A 141 -9.27 21.01 -4.22
CA SER A 141 -9.10 21.54 -2.86
C SER A 141 -7.63 21.62 -2.47
N ALA A 142 -6.84 20.57 -2.73
CA ALA A 142 -5.40 20.59 -2.46
C ALA A 142 -4.62 21.67 -3.24
N LYS A 143 -5.07 22.05 -4.43
CA LYS A 143 -4.50 23.19 -5.19
C LYS A 143 -4.93 24.52 -4.59
N GLU A 144 -6.21 24.70 -4.28
CA GLU A 144 -6.76 25.92 -3.66
C GLU A 144 -6.10 26.18 -2.30
N ASP A 145 -5.92 25.14 -1.47
CA ASP A 145 -5.19 25.20 -0.18
C ASP A 145 -3.70 25.55 -0.36
N ALA A 146 -3.02 24.95 -1.36
CA ALA A 146 -1.63 25.25 -1.65
C ALA A 146 -1.42 26.68 -2.18
N GLU A 147 -2.36 27.21 -2.96
CA GLU A 147 -2.37 28.60 -3.41
C GLU A 147 -2.65 29.56 -2.25
N HIS A 148 -3.58 29.22 -1.36
CA HIS A 148 -3.84 29.99 -0.14
C HIS A 148 -2.60 30.06 0.77
N LEU A 149 -1.98 28.92 1.06
CA LEU A 149 -0.79 28.85 1.90
C LEU A 149 0.40 29.60 1.29
N ARG A 150 0.57 29.55 -0.03
CA ARG A 150 1.58 30.36 -0.74
C ARG A 150 1.28 31.86 -0.65
N SER A 151 0.03 32.26 -0.79
CA SER A 151 -0.42 33.65 -0.65
C SER A 151 -0.16 34.19 0.76
N GLU A 152 -0.57 33.45 1.80
CA GLU A 152 -0.32 33.81 3.20
C GLU A 152 1.17 33.85 3.53
N THR A 153 1.94 32.84 3.10
CA THR A 153 3.41 32.83 3.29
C THR A 153 4.05 34.05 2.62
N THR A 154 3.63 34.40 1.39
CA THR A 154 4.14 35.58 0.67
C THR A 154 3.80 36.87 1.41
N LYS A 155 2.59 37.01 1.97
CA LYS A 155 2.20 38.16 2.79
C LYS A 155 3.03 38.25 4.07
N ASN A 156 3.08 37.17 4.85
CA ASN A 156 3.85 37.09 6.10
C ASN A 156 5.33 37.41 5.89
N VAL A 157 5.97 36.85 4.86
CA VAL A 157 7.37 37.17 4.50
C VAL A 157 7.52 38.64 4.09
N THR A 158 6.55 39.22 3.38
CA THR A 158 6.59 40.64 2.98
C THR A 158 6.46 41.55 4.20
N GLU A 159 5.53 41.27 5.11
CA GLU A 159 5.30 42.02 6.35
C GLU A 159 6.49 41.90 7.31
N GLN A 160 7.07 40.71 7.46
CA GLN A 160 8.31 40.50 8.21
C GLN A 160 9.47 41.29 7.60
N ARG A 161 9.64 41.27 6.27
CA ARG A 161 10.71 42.03 5.60
C ARG A 161 10.54 43.53 5.79
N GLN A 162 9.32 44.05 5.66
CA GLN A 162 9.02 45.47 5.92
C GLN A 162 9.29 45.85 7.38
N THR A 163 8.93 44.99 8.34
CA THR A 163 9.20 45.20 9.77
C THR A 163 10.71 45.28 10.03
N VAL A 164 11.48 44.31 9.55
CA VAL A 164 12.95 44.29 9.68
C VAL A 164 13.60 45.49 8.96
N GLU A 165 13.07 45.92 7.81
CA GLU A 165 13.55 47.09 7.09
C GLU A 165 13.34 48.40 7.89
N ILE A 166 12.18 48.54 8.55
CA ILE A 166 11.88 49.66 9.46
C ILE A 166 12.78 49.60 10.70
N GLU A 167 12.95 48.45 11.34
CA GLU A 167 13.83 48.27 12.50
C GLU A 167 15.30 48.59 12.16
N LEU A 168 15.81 48.07 11.04
CA LEU A 168 17.15 48.35 10.55
C LEU A 168 17.36 49.84 10.24
N ARG A 169 16.34 50.50 9.68
CA ARG A 169 16.37 51.94 9.45
C ARG A 169 16.41 52.71 10.78
N ASN A 170 15.53 52.38 11.72
CA ASN A 170 15.49 53.01 13.04
C ASN A 170 16.82 52.85 13.79
N ALA A 171 17.40 51.65 13.79
CA ALA A 171 18.70 51.37 14.40
C ALA A 171 19.84 52.18 13.75
N ARG A 172 19.84 52.34 12.42
CA ARG A 172 20.82 53.19 11.70
C ARG A 172 20.65 54.67 12.02
N GLU A 173 19.42 55.16 12.08
CA GLU A 173 19.12 56.55 12.47
C GLU A 173 19.51 56.82 13.94
N GLU A 174 19.31 55.86 14.84
CA GLU A 174 19.74 55.95 16.24
C GLU A 174 21.27 55.92 16.37
N GLN A 175 21.95 55.01 15.68
CA GLN A 175 23.43 54.97 15.63
C GLN A 175 24.02 56.27 15.09
N THR A 176 23.42 56.85 14.05
CA THR A 176 23.86 58.13 13.49
C THR A 176 23.68 59.27 14.49
N LYS A 177 22.57 59.29 15.26
CA LYS A 177 22.36 60.27 16.35
C LYS A 177 23.36 60.09 17.50
N LYS A 178 23.67 58.85 17.90
CA LYS A 178 24.68 58.55 18.93
C LYS A 178 26.06 59.03 18.50
N LEU A 179 26.52 58.66 17.30
CA LEU A 179 27.80 59.13 16.75
C LEU A 179 27.88 60.65 16.61
N ALA A 180 26.79 61.32 16.22
CA ALA A 180 26.74 62.78 16.17
C ALA A 180 26.83 63.41 17.57
N SER A 181 26.17 62.81 18.58
CA SER A 181 26.25 63.24 19.97
C SER A 181 27.67 63.04 20.54
N GLU A 182 28.27 61.88 20.34
CA GLU A 182 29.63 61.53 20.79
C GLU A 182 30.69 62.44 20.16
N ARG A 183 30.56 62.75 18.85
CA ARG A 183 31.42 63.74 18.18
C ARG A 183 31.25 65.13 18.79
N SER A 184 30.02 65.57 19.06
CA SER A 184 29.75 66.87 19.67
C SER A 184 30.32 66.98 21.10
N THR A 185 30.24 65.91 21.90
CA THR A 185 30.88 65.88 23.23
C THR A 185 32.40 65.89 23.13
N GLN A 186 33.00 65.09 22.23
CA GLN A 186 34.44 65.09 21.99
C GLN A 186 34.96 66.44 21.48
N GLU A 187 34.26 67.08 20.53
CA GLU A 187 34.61 68.41 20.02
C GLU A 187 34.56 69.46 21.15
N ARG A 188 33.59 69.37 22.05
CA ARG A 188 33.48 70.23 23.24
C ARG A 188 34.62 69.97 24.24
N GLU A 189 34.90 68.72 24.59
CA GLU A 189 36.00 68.34 25.48
C GLU A 189 37.36 68.81 24.92
N ILE A 190 37.57 68.67 23.61
CA ILE A 190 38.77 69.17 22.93
C ILE A 190 38.84 70.70 22.96
N ALA A 191 37.71 71.40 22.82
CA ALA A 191 37.67 72.85 22.94
C ALA A 191 37.96 73.33 24.37
N GLU A 192 37.44 72.61 25.37
CA GLU A 192 37.65 72.88 26.81
C GLU A 192 39.11 72.63 27.21
N MET A 193 39.70 71.48 26.84
CA MET A 193 41.13 71.20 27.04
C MET A 193 42.04 72.24 26.36
N LYS A 194 41.67 72.73 25.17
CA LYS A 194 42.41 73.81 24.49
C LYS A 194 42.29 75.15 25.23
N ALA A 195 41.11 75.48 25.77
CA ALA A 195 40.92 76.68 26.57
C ALA A 195 41.73 76.63 27.87
N ASP A 196 41.70 75.50 28.57
CA ASP A 196 42.50 75.26 29.78
C ASP A 196 43.99 75.33 29.52
N ALA A 197 44.49 74.70 28.44
CA ALA A 197 45.89 74.80 28.04
C ALA A 197 46.31 76.25 27.76
N VAL A 198 45.47 77.05 27.08
CA VAL A 198 45.72 78.47 26.86
C VAL A 198 45.73 79.27 28.16
N GLN A 199 44.82 78.98 29.11
CA GLN A 199 44.82 79.60 30.44
C GLN A 199 46.07 79.24 31.24
N GLN A 200 46.49 77.96 31.24
CA GLN A 200 47.72 77.51 31.90
C GLN A 200 48.96 78.20 31.31
N ILE A 201 49.07 78.30 29.98
CA ILE A 201 50.16 79.03 29.31
C ILE A 201 50.13 80.53 29.68
N ALA A 202 48.95 81.15 29.76
CA ALA A 202 48.82 82.55 30.15
C ALA A 202 49.22 82.78 31.62
N ALA A 203 48.80 81.89 32.53
CA ALA A 203 49.18 81.92 33.94
C ALA A 203 50.69 81.68 34.13
N GLN A 204 51.26 80.71 33.43
CA GLN A 204 52.70 80.46 33.43
C GLN A 204 53.48 81.68 32.92
N ARG A 205 53.08 82.28 31.80
CA ARG A 205 53.68 83.51 31.25
C ARG A 205 53.60 84.68 32.22
N LYS A 206 52.47 84.83 32.93
CA LYS A 206 52.31 85.85 33.97
C LYS A 206 53.31 85.60 35.11
N ASN A 207 53.33 84.41 35.69
CA ASN A 207 54.24 84.06 36.79
C ASN A 207 55.71 84.22 36.40
N THR A 208 56.11 83.81 35.18
CA THR A 208 57.48 83.98 34.69
C THR A 208 57.84 85.45 34.45
N ASN A 209 56.89 86.29 34.02
CA ASN A 209 57.12 87.73 33.91
C ASN A 209 57.23 88.40 35.29
N GLU A 210 56.39 88.02 36.24
CA GLU A 210 56.46 88.51 37.62
C GLU A 210 57.82 88.13 38.26
N GLU A 211 58.25 86.88 38.12
CA GLU A 211 59.56 86.42 38.60
C GLU A 211 60.72 87.12 37.86
N LEU A 212 60.63 87.31 36.54
CA LEU A 212 61.62 88.08 35.78
C LEU A 212 61.71 89.54 36.26
N THR A 213 60.59 90.17 36.61
CA THR A 213 60.60 91.52 37.20
C THR A 213 61.18 91.52 38.62
N ARG A 214 60.92 90.48 39.42
CA ARG A 214 61.51 90.31 40.76
C ARG A 214 63.02 90.18 40.68
N LEU A 215 63.52 89.27 39.85
CA LEU A 215 64.95 89.07 39.59
C LEU A 215 65.62 90.31 39.00
N LYS A 216 64.94 91.06 38.12
CA LYS A 216 65.46 92.32 37.59
C LYS A 216 65.57 93.41 38.66
N ASN A 217 64.58 93.53 39.54
CA ASN A 217 64.62 94.49 40.63
C ASN A 217 65.71 94.10 41.63
N GLU A 218 65.80 92.82 42.02
CA GLU A 218 66.85 92.32 42.90
C GLU A 218 68.26 92.50 42.30
N ALA A 219 68.42 92.30 40.98
CA ALA A 219 69.67 92.60 40.28
C ALA A 219 69.98 94.11 40.23
N ASN A 220 68.97 94.97 40.05
CA ASN A 220 69.14 96.43 40.13
C ASN A 220 69.55 96.86 41.56
N ASP A 221 68.88 96.32 42.59
CA ASP A 221 69.20 96.60 44.00
C ASP A 221 70.62 96.14 44.35
N GLN A 222 71.05 94.98 43.82
CA GLN A 222 72.43 94.50 43.93
C GLN A 222 73.43 95.40 43.17
N ILE A 223 73.07 95.91 41.99
CA ILE A 223 73.89 96.87 41.24
C ILE A 223 73.99 98.21 42.00
N GLU A 224 72.89 98.73 42.55
CA GLU A 224 72.90 99.95 43.37
C GLU A 224 73.69 99.75 44.67
N ALA A 225 73.54 98.61 45.34
CA ALA A 225 74.34 98.25 46.52
C ALA A 225 75.83 98.13 46.17
N ALA A 226 76.18 97.49 45.06
CA ALA A 226 77.57 97.38 44.58
C ALA A 226 78.14 98.74 44.14
N LEU A 227 77.34 99.62 43.52
CA LEU A 227 77.74 100.99 43.20
C LEU A 227 77.86 101.86 44.45
N ALA A 228 77.00 101.69 45.45
CA ALA A 228 77.11 102.37 46.73
C ALA A 228 78.35 101.88 47.50
N GLU A 229 78.63 100.58 47.50
CA GLU A 229 79.84 100.01 48.09
C GLU A 229 81.09 100.43 47.30
N ALA A 230 81.04 100.52 45.97
CA ALA A 230 82.13 101.03 45.14
C ALA A 230 82.37 102.53 45.38
N ASN A 231 81.32 103.35 45.49
CA ASN A 231 81.44 104.76 45.84
C ASN A 231 81.93 104.96 47.28
N LYS A 232 81.50 104.12 48.22
CA LYS A 232 82.03 104.08 49.58
C LYS A 232 83.50 103.69 49.57
N LYS A 233 83.88 102.59 48.90
CA LYS A 233 85.29 102.20 48.69
C LYS A 233 86.08 103.30 48.00
N LEU A 234 85.49 104.10 47.10
CA LEU A 234 86.16 105.22 46.43
C LEU A 234 86.29 106.45 47.35
N ALA A 235 85.36 106.66 48.28
CA ALA A 235 85.49 107.64 49.37
C ALA A 235 86.52 107.19 50.42
N ASP A 236 86.45 105.93 50.85
CA ASP A 236 87.40 105.27 51.73
C ASP A 236 88.80 105.28 51.09
N VAL A 237 88.93 105.07 49.76
CA VAL A 237 90.17 105.22 48.99
C VAL A 237 90.59 106.69 48.85
N ARG A 238 89.68 107.67 48.82
CA ARG A 238 90.07 109.09 48.89
C ARG A 238 90.63 109.45 50.27
N GLU A 239 90.07 108.90 51.35
CA GLU A 239 90.62 109.01 52.70
C GLU A 239 91.94 108.22 52.84
N GLN A 240 92.00 107.03 52.24
CA GLN A 240 93.21 106.21 52.14
C GLN A 240 94.26 106.85 51.25
N VAL A 241 93.92 107.67 50.26
CA VAL A 241 94.88 108.44 49.43
C VAL A 241 95.43 109.63 50.23
N ALA A 242 94.61 110.26 51.07
CA ALA A 242 95.12 111.22 52.05
C ALA A 242 96.10 110.57 53.05
N LYS A 243 95.86 109.33 53.48
CA LYS A 243 96.80 108.54 54.32
C LYS A 243 97.98 107.95 53.53
N MET A 244 97.77 107.51 52.29
CA MET A 244 98.77 106.92 51.38
C MET A 244 99.67 107.98 50.75
N THR A 245 99.35 109.27 50.77
CA THR A 245 100.34 110.29 50.41
C THR A 245 101.56 110.22 51.35
N THR A 246 101.37 109.67 52.56
CA THR A 246 102.44 109.30 53.51
C THR A 246 102.93 107.83 53.41
N ASP A 247 102.08 106.85 53.08
CA ASP A 247 102.50 105.42 53.01
C ASP A 247 102.88 104.90 51.60
N ALA A 248 102.54 105.60 50.52
CA ALA A 248 102.84 105.20 49.13
C ALA A 248 104.33 105.33 48.76
N GLN A 249 105.14 106.01 49.58
CA GLN A 249 106.61 105.93 49.48
C GLN A 249 107.18 104.59 49.98
N ARG A 250 106.36 103.69 50.56
CA ARG A 250 106.85 102.44 51.17
C ARG A 250 106.19 101.14 50.67
N LYS A 251 105.06 101.20 49.95
CA LYS A 251 104.38 100.01 49.39
C LYS A 251 104.28 99.94 47.86
N ALA A 252 105.23 100.56 47.17
CA ALA A 252 105.45 100.35 45.73
C ALA A 252 106.11 98.99 45.38
N ALA A 253 106.14 98.02 46.30
CA ALA A 253 106.89 96.76 46.18
C ALA A 253 106.07 95.48 46.45
N GLU A 254 104.78 95.57 46.77
CA GLU A 254 103.90 94.41 47.08
C GLU A 254 102.80 94.20 46.01
N ILE A 255 102.96 94.77 44.82
CA ILE A 255 102.00 94.68 43.71
C ILE A 255 102.08 93.34 42.95
N THR A 256 103.14 92.53 43.17
CA THR A 256 103.47 91.39 42.30
C THR A 256 103.13 89.98 42.81
N ASP A 257 102.84 89.77 44.10
CA ASP A 257 102.75 88.39 44.65
C ASP A 257 101.33 87.81 44.75
N ALA A 258 100.27 88.63 44.81
CA ALA A 258 98.88 88.16 44.94
C ALA A 258 98.08 88.15 43.63
N ALA A 259 98.72 88.43 42.49
CA ALA A 259 98.14 88.14 41.17
C ALA A 259 97.93 86.62 40.95
N ASN A 260 98.64 85.78 41.70
CA ASN A 260 98.55 84.32 41.61
C ASN A 260 97.28 83.72 42.24
N THR A 261 96.69 84.37 43.26
CA THR A 261 95.48 83.82 43.93
C THR A 261 94.27 83.79 43.01
N LYS A 262 94.16 84.76 42.08
CA LYS A 262 93.07 84.84 41.09
C LYS A 262 93.23 83.92 39.88
N ALA A 263 94.36 83.22 39.77
CA ALA A 263 94.58 82.23 38.71
C ALA A 263 94.08 80.83 39.08
N GLN A 264 93.82 80.56 40.38
CA GLN A 264 93.41 79.24 40.87
C GLN A 264 91.89 79.08 41.01
N GLU A 265 91.14 80.15 41.31
CA GLU A 265 89.66 80.07 41.31
C GLU A 265 89.07 79.79 39.91
N ILE A 266 89.75 80.26 38.85
CA ILE A 266 89.31 80.09 37.45
C ILE A 266 89.50 78.65 36.94
N THR A 267 90.42 77.86 37.55
CA THR A 267 90.58 76.44 37.21
C THR A 267 89.51 75.56 37.85
N ASP A 268 89.04 75.90 39.06
CA ASP A 268 88.15 75.03 39.83
C ASP A 268 86.69 75.05 39.30
N GLU A 269 86.19 76.18 38.80
CA GLU A 269 84.84 76.27 38.23
C GLU A 269 84.71 75.56 36.86
N ALA A 270 85.78 75.54 36.07
CA ALA A 270 85.79 74.94 34.73
C ALA A 270 85.66 73.41 34.76
N GLU A 271 86.22 72.76 35.78
CA GLU A 271 86.17 71.30 35.94
C GLU A 271 84.82 70.82 36.51
N VAL A 272 84.21 71.60 37.42
CA VAL A 272 82.87 71.33 37.97
C VAL A 272 81.78 71.40 36.88
N HIS A 273 81.80 72.42 36.02
CA HIS A 273 80.83 72.52 34.92
C HIS A 273 80.98 71.38 33.90
N ARG A 274 82.22 71.03 33.52
CA ARG A 274 82.47 69.91 32.60
C ARG A 274 82.00 68.57 33.17
N THR A 275 82.24 68.33 34.45
CA THR A 275 81.84 67.08 35.13
C THR A 275 80.31 67.00 35.31
N LYS A 276 79.64 68.12 35.60
CA LYS A 276 78.18 68.20 35.72
C LYS A 276 77.47 67.98 34.38
N THR A 277 77.94 68.57 33.29
CA THR A 277 77.37 68.33 31.97
C THR A 277 77.65 66.90 31.49
N MET A 278 78.83 66.33 31.80
CA MET A 278 79.13 64.94 31.46
C MET A 278 78.25 63.96 32.24
N SER A 279 77.96 64.21 33.52
CA SER A 279 77.09 63.34 34.34
C SER A 279 75.60 63.46 33.99
N GLN A 280 75.14 64.64 33.58
CA GLN A 280 73.78 64.83 33.07
C GLN A 280 73.58 64.12 31.72
N VAL A 281 74.53 64.26 30.79
CA VAL A 281 74.48 63.57 29.49
C VAL A 281 74.66 62.05 29.64
N SER A 282 75.50 61.57 30.57
CA SER A 282 75.59 60.13 30.83
C SER A 282 74.30 59.59 31.44
N ALA A 283 73.70 60.31 32.40
CA ALA A 283 72.43 59.92 33.02
C ALA A 283 71.27 59.90 32.00
N GLU A 284 71.15 60.90 31.12
CA GLU A 284 70.15 60.89 30.04
C GLU A 284 70.39 59.74 29.04
N VAL A 285 71.64 59.46 28.65
CA VAL A 285 71.94 58.34 27.74
C VAL A 285 71.66 56.98 28.40
N GLU A 286 71.89 56.85 29.70
CA GLU A 286 71.65 55.63 30.46
C GLU A 286 70.15 55.43 30.76
N GLN A 287 69.41 56.52 31.01
CA GLN A 287 67.96 56.54 31.12
C GLN A 287 67.28 56.22 29.78
N ILE A 288 67.71 56.83 28.67
CA ILE A 288 67.23 56.51 27.32
C ILE A 288 67.52 55.05 26.95
N ARG A 289 68.69 54.50 27.34
CA ARG A 289 68.98 53.06 27.16
C ARG A 289 68.07 52.18 28.01
N SER A 290 67.79 52.58 29.25
CA SER A 290 66.84 51.88 30.13
C SER A 290 65.42 51.89 29.55
N ASP A 291 64.95 53.04 29.07
CA ASP A 291 63.61 53.20 28.51
C ASP A 291 63.44 52.43 27.19
N ILE A 292 64.47 52.43 26.32
CA ILE A 292 64.49 51.61 25.10
C ILE A 292 64.49 50.11 25.43
N ALA A 293 65.27 49.68 26.43
CA ALA A 293 65.30 48.29 26.88
C ALA A 293 63.93 47.86 27.45
N ALA A 294 63.33 48.69 28.31
CA ALA A 294 62.00 48.46 28.87
C ALA A 294 60.91 48.39 27.78
N GLN A 295 60.96 49.28 26.78
CA GLN A 295 60.03 49.24 25.65
C GLN A 295 60.21 47.98 24.77
N GLN A 296 61.43 47.47 24.59
CA GLN A 296 61.63 46.21 23.87
C GLN A 296 61.19 44.99 24.69
N GLU A 297 61.38 44.98 26.01
CA GLU A 297 60.86 43.94 26.89
C GLU A 297 59.32 43.94 26.95
N GLU A 298 58.69 45.12 27.04
CA GLU A 298 57.24 45.25 27.01
C GLU A 298 56.64 44.86 25.63
N ALA A 299 57.30 45.22 24.53
CA ALA A 299 56.88 44.83 23.18
C ALA A 299 57.00 43.32 22.95
N THR A 300 58.11 42.70 23.34
CA THR A 300 58.30 41.24 23.22
C THR A 300 57.32 40.47 24.11
N LYS A 301 57.03 40.97 25.32
CA LYS A 301 56.02 40.40 26.20
C LYS A 301 54.61 40.46 25.60
N LYS A 302 54.18 41.62 25.08
CA LYS A 302 52.88 41.75 24.37
C LYS A 302 52.78 40.85 23.14
N VAL A 303 53.88 40.65 22.41
CA VAL A 303 53.92 39.69 21.29
C VAL A 303 53.76 38.25 21.78
N SER A 304 54.41 37.86 22.89
CA SER A 304 54.22 36.51 23.47
C SER A 304 52.80 36.28 23.99
N GLU A 305 52.20 37.25 24.67
CA GLU A 305 50.80 37.19 25.15
C GLU A 305 49.80 37.11 23.97
N LEU A 306 50.05 37.85 22.88
CA LEU A 306 49.25 37.75 21.66
C LEU A 306 49.37 36.37 21.00
N LEU A 307 50.59 35.81 20.88
CA LEU A 307 50.82 34.47 20.32
C LEU A 307 50.14 33.38 21.17
N GLU A 308 50.23 33.47 22.49
CA GLU A 308 49.56 32.54 23.40
C GLU A 308 48.02 32.64 23.28
N SER A 309 47.47 33.86 23.19
CA SER A 309 46.03 34.06 22.96
C SER A 309 45.56 33.53 21.60
N LEU A 310 46.41 33.60 20.58
CA LEU A 310 46.16 33.03 19.24
C LEU A 310 46.19 31.50 19.27
N GLU A 311 47.13 30.89 19.97
CA GLU A 311 47.21 29.43 20.14
C GLU A 311 46.02 28.89 20.96
N GLN A 312 45.61 29.59 22.03
CA GLN A 312 44.40 29.28 22.78
C GLN A 312 43.14 29.38 21.91
N ARG A 313 42.99 30.45 21.10
CA ARG A 313 41.87 30.56 20.15
C ARG A 313 41.90 29.47 19.08
N ARG A 314 43.08 29.14 18.53
CA ARG A 314 43.24 28.06 17.53
C ARG A 314 42.85 26.69 18.09
N THR A 315 43.24 26.39 19.32
CA THR A 315 42.92 25.11 19.97
C THR A 315 41.47 25.01 20.40
N ALA A 316 40.85 26.11 20.85
CA ALA A 316 39.41 26.19 21.10
C ALA A 316 38.59 25.99 19.82
N ALA A 317 38.87 26.76 18.76
CA ALA A 317 38.17 26.64 17.48
C ALA A 317 38.33 25.24 16.85
N LYS A 318 39.49 24.59 17.02
CA LYS A 318 39.68 23.21 16.57
C LYS A 318 38.82 22.21 17.35
N LYS A 319 38.69 22.37 18.68
CA LYS A 319 37.79 21.52 19.48
C LYS A 319 36.33 21.69 19.06
N GLU A 320 35.85 22.93 18.89
CA GLU A 320 34.47 23.18 18.43
C GLU A 320 34.23 22.57 17.05
N ALA A 321 35.19 22.66 16.12
CA ALA A 321 35.09 22.02 14.81
C ALA A 321 35.05 20.49 14.89
N ASP A 322 35.94 19.86 15.68
CA ASP A 322 35.96 18.41 15.89
C ASP A 322 34.66 17.91 16.56
N GLU A 323 34.09 18.71 17.48
CA GLU A 323 32.84 18.42 18.19
C GLU A 323 31.60 18.57 17.29
N LEU A 324 31.54 19.60 16.45
CA LEU A 324 30.51 19.76 15.41
C LEU A 324 30.57 18.63 14.37
N ILE A 325 31.77 18.21 13.95
CA ILE A 325 31.94 17.05 13.05
C ILE A 325 31.46 15.76 13.72
N SER A 326 31.67 15.60 15.03
CA SER A 326 31.16 14.47 15.80
C SER A 326 29.63 14.46 15.84
N GLN A 327 29.01 15.60 16.21
CA GLN A 327 27.56 15.76 16.23
C GLN A 327 26.92 15.50 14.86
N ALA A 328 27.53 16.01 13.78
CA ALA A 328 27.05 15.78 12.41
C ALA A 328 27.12 14.29 12.00
N LYS A 329 28.14 13.55 12.44
CA LYS A 329 28.22 12.10 12.22
C LYS A 329 27.13 11.33 12.97
N THR A 330 26.92 11.66 14.25
CA THR A 330 25.86 11.05 15.07
C THR A 330 24.48 11.30 14.47
N ALA A 331 24.16 12.56 14.13
CA ALA A 331 22.89 12.93 13.51
C ALA A 331 22.67 12.21 12.17
N ARG A 332 23.73 12.02 11.36
CA ARG A 332 23.63 11.23 10.12
C ARG A 332 23.34 9.75 10.41
N GLN A 333 24.04 9.14 11.36
CA GLN A 333 23.81 7.74 11.74
C GLN A 333 22.40 7.53 12.30
N GLU A 334 21.90 8.44 13.15
CA GLU A 334 20.54 8.39 13.67
C GLU A 334 19.50 8.50 12.55
N ALA A 335 19.73 9.35 11.54
CA ALA A 335 18.87 9.45 10.36
C ALA A 335 18.90 8.18 9.49
N ASP A 336 20.08 7.61 9.27
CA ASP A 336 20.27 6.35 8.52
C ASP A 336 19.57 5.16 9.25
N GLU A 337 19.71 5.08 10.58
CA GLU A 337 19.00 4.10 11.41
C GLU A 337 17.49 4.32 11.42
N TYR A 338 17.00 5.56 11.52
CA TYR A 338 15.58 5.89 11.46
C TYR A 338 14.98 5.50 10.10
N ALA A 339 15.64 5.85 8.99
CA ALA A 339 15.21 5.49 7.65
C ALA A 339 15.17 3.96 7.46
N THR A 340 16.18 3.24 7.97
CA THR A 340 16.23 1.78 7.93
C THR A 340 15.08 1.16 8.73
N ARG A 341 14.87 1.58 9.99
CA ARG A 341 13.75 1.12 10.82
C ARG A 341 12.40 1.40 10.17
N LYS A 342 12.25 2.55 9.51
CA LYS A 342 10.98 2.93 8.86
C LYS A 342 10.69 2.11 7.61
N ARG A 343 11.72 1.73 6.84
CA ARG A 343 11.60 0.75 5.75
C ARG A 343 11.18 -0.61 6.30
N THR A 344 11.91 -1.19 7.26
CA THR A 344 11.58 -2.51 7.81
C THR A 344 10.19 -2.59 8.47
N ASP A 345 9.74 -1.51 9.14
CA ASP A 345 8.37 -1.41 9.69
C ASP A 345 7.30 -1.32 8.60
N THR A 346 7.62 -0.71 7.45
CA THR A 346 6.72 -0.63 6.29
C THR A 346 6.67 -1.95 5.54
N ASP A 347 7.82 -2.58 5.29
CA ASP A 347 7.93 -3.88 4.62
C ASP A 347 7.17 -4.95 5.42
N ALA A 348 7.34 -5.01 6.74
CA ALA A 348 6.59 -5.91 7.62
C ALA A 348 5.06 -5.66 7.58
N LYS A 349 4.62 -4.42 7.41
CA LYS A 349 3.19 -4.09 7.24
C LYS A 349 2.67 -4.51 5.86
N VAL A 350 3.48 -4.36 4.81
CA VAL A 350 3.16 -4.83 3.46
C VAL A 350 3.05 -6.34 3.43
N ASP A 351 3.96 -7.07 4.07
CA ASP A 351 3.89 -8.54 4.21
C ASP A 351 2.62 -9.00 4.93
N VAL A 352 2.23 -8.33 6.02
CA VAL A 352 0.98 -8.63 6.74
C VAL A 352 -0.25 -8.30 5.87
N MET A 353 -0.24 -7.20 5.12
CA MET A 353 -1.33 -6.87 4.19
C MET A 353 -1.44 -7.88 3.03
N LEU A 354 -0.31 -8.28 2.45
CA LEU A 354 -0.25 -9.30 1.39
C LEU A 354 -0.78 -10.64 1.91
N LYS A 355 -0.36 -11.06 3.11
CA LYS A 355 -0.84 -12.29 3.72
C LYS A 355 -2.34 -12.25 4.03
N ASN A 356 -2.84 -11.17 4.64
CA ASN A 356 -4.27 -11.00 4.89
C ASN A 356 -5.09 -11.00 3.58
N ALA A 357 -4.55 -10.42 2.50
CA ALA A 357 -5.19 -10.44 1.18
C ALA A 357 -5.17 -11.84 0.53
N GLN A 358 -4.09 -12.61 0.72
CA GLN A 358 -4.02 -14.02 0.30
C GLN A 358 -5.02 -14.88 1.07
N ASP A 359 -5.05 -14.77 2.41
CA ASP A 359 -5.97 -15.50 3.29
C ASP A 359 -7.44 -15.19 2.93
N GLU A 360 -7.78 -13.92 2.64
CA GLU A 360 -9.12 -13.51 2.21
C GLU A 360 -9.48 -14.02 0.80
N VAL A 361 -8.55 -14.01 -0.16
CA VAL A 361 -8.77 -14.57 -1.49
C VAL A 361 -8.96 -16.09 -1.43
N GLU A 362 -8.14 -16.79 -0.63
CA GLU A 362 -8.25 -18.25 -0.43
C GLU A 362 -9.57 -18.60 0.25
N ARG A 363 -9.98 -17.83 1.26
CA ARG A 363 -11.31 -17.94 1.87
C ARG A 363 -12.45 -17.74 0.86
N GLN A 364 -12.39 -16.71 0.01
CA GLN A 364 -13.43 -16.49 -1.01
C GLN A 364 -13.47 -17.60 -2.07
N ILE A 365 -12.32 -18.18 -2.42
CA ILE A 365 -12.23 -19.34 -3.30
C ILE A 365 -12.90 -20.55 -2.64
N ASP A 366 -12.64 -20.81 -1.35
CA ASP A 366 -13.22 -21.94 -0.64
C ASP A 366 -14.71 -21.77 -0.33
N GLU A 367 -15.18 -20.56 -0.03
CA GLU A 367 -16.62 -20.25 0.06
C GLU A 367 -17.32 -20.52 -1.29
N ARG A 368 -16.74 -20.08 -2.41
CA ARG A 368 -17.28 -20.39 -3.75
C ARG A 368 -17.21 -21.86 -4.12
N ARG A 369 -16.15 -22.58 -3.71
CA ARG A 369 -16.04 -24.04 -3.91
C ARG A 369 -17.11 -24.79 -3.13
N LYS A 370 -17.40 -24.39 -1.89
CA LYS A 370 -18.48 -24.99 -1.09
C LYS A 370 -19.85 -24.72 -1.73
N ALA A 371 -20.15 -23.48 -2.09
CA ALA A 371 -21.40 -23.14 -2.79
C ALA A 371 -21.57 -23.94 -4.10
N ALA A 372 -20.50 -24.05 -4.91
CA ALA A 372 -20.52 -24.87 -6.12
C ALA A 372 -20.68 -26.37 -5.84
N GLN A 373 -20.11 -26.90 -4.75
CA GLN A 373 -20.30 -28.29 -4.33
C GLN A 373 -21.74 -28.54 -3.87
N GLU A 374 -22.35 -27.60 -3.14
CA GLU A 374 -23.74 -27.65 -2.70
C GLU A 374 -24.70 -27.65 -3.92
N GLU A 375 -24.50 -26.74 -4.88
CA GLU A 375 -25.25 -26.74 -6.15
C GLU A 375 -25.08 -28.06 -6.94
N ILE A 376 -23.86 -28.62 -6.97
CA ILE A 376 -23.60 -29.92 -7.62
C ILE A 376 -24.29 -31.08 -6.88
N SER A 377 -24.36 -31.07 -5.55
CA SER A 377 -25.11 -32.09 -4.80
C SER A 377 -26.60 -31.97 -5.03
N ASP A 378 -27.18 -30.77 -5.01
CA ASP A 378 -28.59 -30.52 -5.31
C ASP A 378 -28.96 -31.00 -6.73
N LEU A 379 -28.09 -30.72 -7.71
CA LEU A 379 -28.27 -31.21 -9.08
C LEU A 379 -28.19 -32.74 -9.16
N LYS A 380 -27.23 -33.38 -8.46
CA LYS A 380 -27.14 -34.85 -8.39
C LYS A 380 -28.37 -35.48 -7.72
N GLU A 381 -28.88 -34.87 -6.65
CA GLU A 381 -30.09 -35.36 -5.97
C GLU A 381 -31.31 -35.23 -6.87
N ARG A 382 -31.45 -34.12 -7.60
CA ARG A 382 -32.51 -33.94 -8.62
C ARG A 382 -32.40 -34.97 -9.74
N ILE A 383 -31.19 -35.27 -10.23
CA ILE A 383 -30.97 -36.31 -11.25
C ILE A 383 -31.35 -37.69 -10.70
N SER A 384 -30.93 -38.03 -9.48
CA SER A 384 -31.29 -39.29 -8.82
C SER A 384 -32.82 -39.43 -8.66
N ASN A 385 -33.50 -38.39 -8.18
CA ASN A 385 -34.96 -38.36 -8.08
C ASN A 385 -35.66 -38.49 -9.45
N LEU A 386 -35.09 -37.93 -10.52
CA LEU A 386 -35.60 -38.10 -11.89
C LEU A 386 -35.39 -39.53 -12.40
N GLN A 387 -34.21 -40.13 -12.19
CA GLN A 387 -33.91 -41.51 -12.54
C GLN A 387 -34.78 -42.50 -11.76
N GLN A 388 -35.07 -42.24 -10.48
CA GLN A 388 -35.97 -43.07 -9.68
C GLN A 388 -37.41 -42.96 -10.17
N ARG A 389 -37.86 -41.76 -10.60
CA ARG A 389 -39.17 -41.60 -11.27
C ARG A 389 -39.20 -42.32 -12.62
N GLU A 390 -38.15 -42.24 -13.42
CA GLU A 390 -38.01 -42.97 -14.69
C GLU A 390 -38.06 -44.49 -14.47
N ALA A 391 -37.36 -45.00 -13.45
CA ALA A 391 -37.42 -46.41 -13.06
C ALA A 391 -38.81 -46.82 -12.55
N GLN A 392 -39.49 -46.00 -11.76
CA GLN A 392 -40.87 -46.25 -11.31
C GLN A 392 -41.88 -46.21 -12.47
N ILE A 393 -41.72 -45.29 -13.43
CA ILE A 393 -42.54 -45.22 -14.65
C ILE A 393 -42.27 -46.47 -15.49
N THR A 394 -41.01 -46.85 -15.70
CA THR A 394 -40.62 -48.04 -16.47
C THR A 394 -41.10 -49.33 -15.80
N GLN A 395 -41.02 -49.43 -14.47
CA GLN A 395 -41.58 -50.54 -13.70
C GLN A 395 -43.11 -50.57 -13.82
N ARG A 396 -43.82 -49.44 -13.69
CA ARG A 396 -45.27 -49.40 -13.92
C ARG A 396 -45.66 -49.75 -15.35
N VAL A 397 -44.88 -49.34 -16.35
CA VAL A 397 -45.07 -49.75 -17.75
C VAL A 397 -44.80 -51.25 -17.92
N GLY A 398 -43.80 -51.80 -17.23
CA GLY A 398 -43.52 -53.23 -17.18
C GLY A 398 -44.61 -54.03 -16.46
N GLU A 399 -45.16 -53.52 -15.37
CA GLU A 399 -46.29 -54.09 -14.62
C GLU A 399 -47.59 -54.00 -15.44
N LEU A 400 -47.85 -52.89 -16.13
CA LEU A 400 -48.97 -52.78 -17.07
C LEU A 400 -48.82 -53.74 -18.26
N ARG A 401 -47.61 -53.88 -18.82
CA ARG A 401 -47.29 -54.87 -19.86
C ARG A 401 -47.41 -56.31 -19.36
N SER A 402 -47.03 -56.57 -18.11
CA SER A 402 -47.14 -57.86 -17.44
C SER A 402 -48.58 -58.22 -17.06
N MET A 403 -49.38 -57.24 -16.64
CA MET A 403 -50.83 -57.38 -16.47
C MET A 403 -51.51 -57.67 -17.81
N PHE A 404 -51.11 -56.98 -18.88
CA PHE A 404 -51.54 -57.31 -20.25
C PHE A 404 -51.16 -58.74 -20.65
N SER A 405 -49.91 -59.16 -20.43
CA SER A 405 -49.45 -60.49 -20.84
C SER A 405 -50.00 -61.61 -19.96
N ASN A 406 -50.19 -61.42 -18.65
CA ASN A 406 -50.79 -62.44 -17.77
C ASN A 406 -52.31 -62.57 -17.98
N ALA A 407 -53.00 -61.47 -18.31
CA ALA A 407 -54.39 -61.54 -18.76
C ALA A 407 -54.53 -62.34 -20.08
N PHE A 408 -53.50 -62.34 -20.93
CA PHE A 408 -53.44 -63.16 -22.15
C PHE A 408 -52.87 -64.58 -21.92
N ALA A 409 -51.94 -64.78 -20.99
CA ALA A 409 -51.32 -66.09 -20.72
C ALA A 409 -52.31 -67.08 -20.09
N GLY A 410 -53.29 -66.57 -19.33
CA GLY A 410 -54.43 -67.37 -18.87
C GLY A 410 -55.38 -67.85 -19.98
N PHE A 411 -55.23 -67.36 -21.21
CA PHE A 411 -56.03 -67.73 -22.39
C PHE A 411 -55.28 -68.65 -23.37
N LEU A 412 -53.95 -68.72 -23.29
CA LEU A 412 -53.08 -69.36 -24.31
C LEU A 412 -52.23 -70.53 -23.76
N ALA A 413 -52.59 -71.04 -22.58
CA ALA A 413 -51.92 -72.20 -21.97
C ALA A 413 -52.52 -73.55 -22.44
N ASP A 414 -52.71 -73.73 -23.76
CA ASP A 414 -52.78 -75.05 -24.38
C ASP A 414 -52.30 -75.00 -25.85
N ASP A 415 -51.75 -76.13 -26.31
CA ASP A 415 -51.20 -76.45 -27.65
C ASP A 415 -49.87 -75.78 -28.12
N PRO A 416 -48.78 -76.55 -28.32
CA PRO A 416 -47.49 -76.04 -28.80
C PRO A 416 -47.18 -76.38 -30.28
N ASN A 417 -47.30 -75.44 -31.24
CA ASN A 417 -46.60 -75.52 -32.55
C ASN A 417 -46.63 -74.23 -33.44
N GLY A 418 -45.57 -73.42 -33.40
CA GLY A 418 -45.04 -72.57 -34.51
C GLY A 418 -45.94 -71.51 -35.18
N PRO A 419 -45.46 -70.79 -36.24
CA PRO A 419 -44.12 -70.82 -36.87
C PRO A 419 -43.39 -69.44 -36.83
N ALA A 420 -42.25 -69.32 -37.53
CA ALA A 420 -41.39 -68.12 -37.56
C ALA A 420 -41.29 -67.43 -38.95
N ALA A 421 -41.11 -66.10 -38.95
CA ALA A 421 -40.61 -65.22 -40.04
C ALA A 421 -40.18 -63.86 -39.40
N GLN A 422 -39.01 -63.23 -39.60
CA GLN A 422 -38.36 -62.63 -40.80
C GLN A 422 -39.25 -61.58 -41.51
N ALA A 423 -38.87 -60.33 -41.84
CA ALA A 423 -37.67 -59.44 -41.65
C ALA A 423 -38.14 -57.94 -41.87
N PRO A 424 -37.38 -56.88 -42.30
CA PRO A 424 -35.92 -56.62 -42.48
C PRO A 424 -35.40 -55.18 -42.08
N ALA A 425 -34.11 -54.89 -42.39
CA ALA A 425 -33.47 -53.62 -42.86
C ALA A 425 -33.49 -52.25 -42.09
N ALA A 426 -32.31 -51.88 -41.54
CA ALA A 426 -31.41 -50.72 -41.86
C ALA A 426 -31.93 -49.24 -42.02
N PRO A 427 -31.12 -48.14 -41.83
CA PRO A 427 -29.64 -48.10 -41.89
C PRO A 427 -28.84 -47.15 -40.92
N ALA A 428 -27.51 -47.35 -40.93
CA ALA A 428 -26.37 -46.39 -40.86
C ALA A 428 -26.29 -45.22 -39.84
N ALA A 429 -25.25 -45.28 -38.97
CA ALA A 429 -24.12 -44.32 -38.89
C ALA A 429 -23.17 -44.76 -37.74
N ALA A 430 -22.06 -45.44 -38.04
CA ALA A 430 -20.74 -44.83 -38.17
C ALA A 430 -20.08 -44.47 -36.82
N GLU A 431 -19.47 -45.47 -36.18
CA GLU A 431 -18.36 -45.24 -35.24
C GLU A 431 -17.13 -44.79 -36.03
N GLN A 432 -16.48 -43.72 -35.59
CA GLN A 432 -15.06 -43.50 -35.83
C GLN A 432 -14.38 -43.20 -34.50
N SER A 433 -13.37 -44.01 -34.22
CA SER A 433 -12.44 -43.87 -33.10
C SER A 433 -11.55 -42.66 -33.30
N GLU A 434 -11.12 -42.01 -32.22
CA GLU A 434 -9.75 -41.50 -32.12
C GLU A 434 -9.35 -41.24 -30.66
N GLU A 435 -8.28 -41.92 -30.25
CA GLU A 435 -7.45 -41.63 -29.08
C GLU A 435 -6.01 -41.39 -29.64
N PRO A 436 -5.05 -41.00 -28.80
CA PRO A 436 -4.60 -39.64 -28.55
C PRO A 436 -3.51 -39.15 -29.53
N ALA A 437 -3.24 -37.83 -29.53
CA ALA A 437 -2.06 -37.28 -30.22
C ALA A 437 -1.31 -36.25 -29.36
N GLN A 438 -0.08 -36.61 -28.99
CA GLN A 438 0.97 -35.67 -28.56
C GLN A 438 1.86 -35.34 -29.78
N ALA A 439 2.20 -34.07 -29.94
CA ALA A 439 3.40 -33.57 -30.62
C ALA A 439 3.58 -32.12 -30.12
N GLU A 440 4.54 -31.83 -29.25
CA GLU A 440 5.94 -31.56 -29.62
C GLU A 440 6.09 -30.43 -30.64
N GLY A 441 6.45 -29.25 -30.11
CA GLY A 441 7.05 -28.15 -30.85
C GLY A 441 8.21 -27.64 -30.00
N GLU A 442 9.44 -27.91 -30.45
CA GLU A 442 10.66 -27.57 -29.73
C GLU A 442 10.86 -26.06 -29.53
N VAL A 443 11.60 -25.73 -28.47
CA VAL A 443 12.19 -24.40 -28.26
C VAL A 443 13.27 -24.16 -29.32
N PRO A 444 13.60 -22.89 -29.62
CA PRO A 444 14.88 -22.46 -29.07
C PRO A 444 14.80 -21.10 -28.37
N ALA A 445 15.54 -20.99 -27.27
CA ALA A 445 16.07 -19.70 -26.87
C ALA A 445 17.21 -19.35 -27.84
N ASP A 446 17.26 -18.09 -28.29
CA ASP A 446 18.53 -17.49 -28.69
C ASP A 446 18.67 -16.09 -28.08
N THR A 447 19.90 -15.75 -27.73
CA THR A 447 20.30 -14.58 -26.96
C THR A 447 21.29 -13.74 -27.77
N ALA A 448 20.82 -12.60 -28.28
CA ALA A 448 21.66 -11.46 -28.66
C ALA A 448 20.78 -10.20 -28.57
N ASN A 449 21.09 -9.15 -27.80
CA ASN A 449 22.37 -8.47 -27.57
C ASN A 449 23.04 -7.91 -28.83
N ALA A 450 22.46 -6.84 -29.36
CA ALA A 450 23.13 -5.69 -29.95
C ALA A 450 22.05 -4.59 -30.08
N GLY A 451 22.31 -3.30 -29.91
CA GLY A 451 23.58 -2.61 -29.63
C GLY A 451 23.30 -1.13 -29.91
N GLY A 452 23.30 -0.31 -28.86
CA GLY A 452 22.81 1.07 -28.91
C GLY A 452 23.63 2.02 -28.04
N GLU A 453 24.89 1.68 -27.78
CA GLU A 453 25.88 2.65 -27.31
C GLU A 453 26.25 3.59 -28.45
N ALA A 454 25.95 4.87 -28.25
CA ALA A 454 26.88 5.95 -28.58
C ALA A 454 27.04 6.72 -27.25
N ALA A 455 28.12 6.54 -26.50
CA ALA A 455 29.49 6.98 -26.83
C ALA A 455 29.46 8.48 -27.19
N GLU A 456 29.59 9.40 -26.25
CA GLU A 456 30.80 9.75 -25.46
C GLU A 456 31.40 11.07 -26.00
N ALA A 457 31.00 12.16 -25.35
CA ALA A 457 31.72 13.42 -25.19
C ALA A 457 31.02 14.12 -24.00
N GLY A 458 31.64 14.39 -22.86
CA GLY A 458 33.07 14.55 -22.62
C GLY A 458 33.42 16.03 -22.62
N ASP A 459 33.03 16.73 -21.56
CA ASP A 459 33.80 17.88 -21.09
C ASP A 459 33.70 18.05 -19.55
N GLN A 460 34.61 18.87 -19.01
CA GLN A 460 35.16 18.78 -17.67
C GLN A 460 34.44 19.64 -16.63
N PRO A 461 34.71 19.42 -15.32
CA PRO A 461 34.45 20.43 -14.31
C PRO A 461 35.49 21.55 -14.42
N GLU A 462 35.11 22.72 -14.95
CA GLU A 462 35.95 23.91 -14.85
C GLU A 462 35.98 24.44 -13.41
N ALA A 463 37.19 24.51 -12.86
CA ALA A 463 37.51 25.32 -11.70
C ALA A 463 38.05 26.69 -12.16
N ASN A 464 37.96 27.65 -11.23
CA ASN A 464 38.57 28.99 -11.26
C ASN A 464 37.93 30.08 -12.14
N GLY A 465 37.29 31.02 -11.44
CA GLY A 465 37.00 32.37 -11.92
C GLY A 465 37.17 33.36 -10.76
N GLU A 466 38.40 33.62 -10.33
CA GLU A 466 38.69 34.82 -9.54
C GLU A 466 38.51 36.07 -10.42
N SER A 467 37.68 37.03 -10.00
CA SER A 467 37.70 38.42 -10.49
C SER A 467 36.94 39.37 -9.56
N GLN A 468 37.71 40.03 -8.69
CA GLN A 468 37.60 41.45 -8.30
C GLN A 468 36.20 42.06 -8.05
N GLU A 469 35.89 42.33 -6.78
CA GLU A 469 35.83 43.71 -6.23
C GLU A 469 36.13 43.70 -4.71
#